data_AF-A0A3M2GA81-F1
#
_entry.id   AF-A0A3M2GA81-F1
#
_cell.length_a   1.000
_cell.length_b   1.000
_cell.length_c   1.000
_cell.angle_alpha   90.00
_cell.angle_beta   90.00
_cell.angle_gamma   90.00
#
_symmetry.space_group_name_H-M   'P 1'
#
loop_
_entity.id
_entity.type
_entity.pdbx_description
1 polymer ?
#
loop_
_entity_poly.entity_id
_entity_poly.type
_entity_poly.pdbx_seq_one_letter_code
_entity_poly.pdbx_strand_id
1 'polypeptide(L)'
;MARPEATRGRAAAGRRRARGAGPDLSTRVGSVELAAPVLTASGTAGHGAELASSVDLARLGAVVVKSLSADPWPGNPAPRVHPTPAGMINSVGLQGPGVARWLAEDLPPLLATGARVVASIWGRTVDDYARAAAALAQAPDGVVAVEVNVSCPNLE
;
A
#
# COMPACT_ATOMS: atom_id res chain seq x y z
N MET A 1 20.25 15.73 -60.66
CA MET A 1 19.43 16.35 -59.60
C MET A 1 18.27 15.43 -59.28
N ALA A 2 18.39 14.65 -58.20
CA ALA A 2 17.35 13.72 -57.76
C ALA A 2 16.29 14.47 -56.93
N ARG A 3 15.00 14.17 -57.16
CA ARG A 3 13.87 14.69 -56.36
C ARG A 3 13.77 13.87 -55.06
N PRO A 4 13.46 14.46 -53.89
CA PRO A 4 13.19 13.68 -52.68
C PRO A 4 11.73 13.22 -52.66
N GLU A 5 11.53 11.92 -52.38
CA GLU A 5 10.23 11.34 -52.05
C GLU A 5 9.84 11.72 -50.60
N ALA A 6 8.69 12.38 -50.45
CA ALA A 6 8.12 12.66 -49.14
C ALA A 6 7.41 11.41 -48.60
N THR A 7 8.07 10.66 -47.71
CA THR A 7 7.46 9.55 -46.98
C THR A 7 6.48 10.10 -45.94
N ARG A 8 5.17 9.97 -46.21
CA ARG A 8 4.10 10.29 -45.25
C ARG A 8 4.14 9.28 -44.10
N GLY A 9 4.70 9.68 -42.96
CA GLY A 9 4.55 8.95 -41.70
C GLY A 9 3.09 8.99 -41.25
N ARG A 10 2.35 7.89 -41.43
CA ARG A 10 1.08 7.68 -40.73
C ARG A 10 1.39 7.46 -39.25
N ALA A 11 1.19 8.49 -38.44
CA ALA A 11 1.06 8.32 -37.00
C ALA A 11 -0.10 7.33 -36.75
N ALA A 12 0.22 6.16 -36.21
CA ALA A 12 -0.78 5.23 -35.73
C ALA A 12 -1.47 5.88 -34.53
N ALA A 13 -2.59 6.58 -34.78
CA ALA A 13 -3.50 7.00 -33.74
C ALA A 13 -4.02 5.74 -33.04
N GLY A 14 -3.39 5.39 -31.92
CA GLY A 14 -3.85 4.34 -31.03
C GLY A 14 -5.30 4.63 -30.69
N ARG A 15 -6.20 3.77 -31.17
CA ARG A 15 -7.63 3.88 -30.85
C ARG A 15 -7.75 3.69 -29.34
N ARG A 16 -7.86 4.80 -28.61
CA ARG A 16 -8.28 4.80 -27.22
C ARG A 16 -9.71 4.29 -27.25
N ARG A 17 -9.90 2.97 -27.07
CA ARG A 17 -11.23 2.38 -26.91
C ARG A 17 -11.92 3.19 -25.81
N ALA A 18 -13.02 3.85 -26.16
CA ALA A 18 -13.94 4.37 -25.17
C ALA A 18 -14.31 3.18 -24.28
N ARG A 19 -13.83 3.18 -23.04
CA ARG A 19 -14.29 2.21 -22.04
C ARG A 19 -15.76 2.53 -21.85
N GLY A 20 -16.66 1.66 -22.33
CA GLY A 20 -18.04 1.66 -21.86
C GLY A 20 -18.02 1.61 -20.33
N ALA A 21 -18.98 2.28 -19.69
CA ALA A 21 -19.07 2.30 -18.23
C ALA A 21 -19.08 0.84 -17.74
N GLY A 22 -17.98 0.41 -17.14
CA GLY A 22 -17.88 -0.88 -16.49
C GLY A 22 -18.84 -0.93 -15.29
N PRO A 23 -18.95 -2.09 -14.61
CA PRO A 23 -19.67 -2.14 -13.35
C PRO A 23 -19.07 -1.11 -12.38
N ASP A 24 -19.93 -0.46 -11.60
CA ASP A 24 -19.47 0.35 -10.47
C ASP A 24 -18.81 -0.57 -9.45
N LEU A 25 -17.54 -0.29 -9.14
CA LEU A 25 -16.76 -1.04 -8.16
C LEU A 25 -16.64 -0.27 -6.83
N SER A 26 -17.26 0.90 -6.70
CA SER A 26 -17.25 1.65 -5.45
C SER A 26 -17.75 0.78 -4.30
N THR A 27 -17.07 0.85 -3.17
CA THR A 27 -17.34 -0.01 -2.01
C THR A 27 -17.28 0.83 -0.73
N ARG A 28 -18.29 0.66 0.12
CA ARG A 28 -18.35 1.28 1.45
C ARG A 28 -18.13 0.24 2.53
N VAL A 29 -17.19 0.49 3.44
CA VAL A 29 -16.94 -0.35 4.63
C VAL A 29 -17.01 0.54 5.86
N GLY A 30 -18.09 0.41 6.63
CA GLY A 30 -18.36 1.34 7.74
C GLY A 30 -18.40 2.79 7.25
N SER A 31 -17.49 3.62 7.76
CA SER A 31 -17.33 5.03 7.38
C SER A 31 -16.37 5.27 6.19
N VAL A 32 -15.74 4.22 5.65
CA VAL A 32 -14.70 4.34 4.62
C VAL A 32 -15.28 4.13 3.23
N GLU A 33 -15.05 5.10 2.34
CA GLU A 33 -15.36 4.99 0.91
C GLU A 33 -14.13 4.58 0.10
N LEU A 34 -14.26 3.52 -0.68
CA LEU A 34 -13.22 3.01 -1.56
C LEU A 34 -13.67 3.07 -3.03
N ALA A 35 -12.74 3.41 -3.92
CA ALA A 35 -13.01 3.46 -5.36
C ALA A 35 -13.17 2.06 -6.00
N ALA A 36 -12.66 1.02 -5.32
CA ALA A 36 -12.71 -0.38 -5.73
C ALA A 36 -12.56 -1.29 -4.50
N PRO A 37 -13.02 -2.56 -4.53
CA PRO A 37 -12.88 -3.49 -3.41
C PRO A 37 -11.47 -4.15 -3.33
N VAL A 38 -10.53 -3.73 -4.19
CA VAL A 38 -9.19 -4.32 -4.27
C VAL A 38 -8.20 -3.45 -3.52
N LEU A 39 -7.60 -4.03 -2.47
CA LEU A 39 -6.56 -3.42 -1.65
C LEU A 39 -5.30 -4.31 -1.66
N THR A 40 -4.15 -3.74 -1.33
CA THR A 40 -2.97 -4.58 -1.00
C THR A 40 -3.18 -5.26 0.34
N ALA A 41 -2.56 -6.42 0.55
CA ALA A 41 -2.48 -7.01 1.89
C ALA A 41 -1.33 -6.34 2.67
N SER A 42 -1.50 -6.16 3.98
CA SER A 42 -0.41 -5.62 4.81
C SER A 42 0.85 -6.49 4.68
N GLY A 43 1.98 -5.84 4.39
CA GLY A 43 3.28 -6.50 4.26
C GLY A 43 3.60 -7.09 2.88
N THR A 44 2.70 -6.96 1.90
CA THR A 44 2.99 -7.37 0.51
C THR A 44 3.39 -6.21 -0.39
N ALA A 45 3.24 -4.96 0.08
CA ALA A 45 3.45 -3.74 -0.71
C ALA A 45 4.40 -2.71 -0.07
N GLY A 46 5.15 -3.12 0.96
CA GLY A 46 6.09 -2.23 1.65
C GLY A 46 5.43 -1.24 2.62
N HIS A 47 6.12 -0.15 2.90
CA HIS A 47 5.66 0.93 3.79
C HIS A 47 5.28 2.21 3.04
N GLY A 48 5.68 2.37 1.78
CA GLY A 48 5.51 3.59 1.00
C GLY A 48 5.04 3.33 -0.43
N ALA A 49 5.68 4.01 -1.38
CA ALA A 49 5.31 4.00 -2.79
C ALA A 49 6.10 2.97 -3.64
N GLU A 50 6.64 1.90 -3.05
CA GLU A 50 7.56 0.96 -3.71
C GLU A 50 6.94 0.33 -4.97
N LEU A 51 5.62 0.09 -4.96
CA LEU A 51 4.89 -0.48 -6.09
C LEU A 51 4.46 0.54 -7.16
N ALA A 52 4.66 1.85 -6.94
CA ALA A 52 4.18 2.89 -7.86
C ALA A 52 4.83 2.83 -9.25
N SER A 53 6.00 2.19 -9.38
CA SER A 53 6.66 1.93 -10.66
C SER A 53 5.94 0.89 -11.52
N SER A 54 5.12 0.04 -10.90
CA SER A 54 4.50 -1.13 -11.53
C SER A 54 2.97 -1.05 -11.54
N VAL A 55 2.38 -0.36 -10.55
CA VAL A 55 0.93 -0.24 -10.35
C VAL A 55 0.58 1.22 -10.11
N ASP A 56 -0.47 1.70 -10.79
CA ASP A 56 -1.09 2.99 -10.49
C ASP A 56 -1.87 2.89 -9.16
N LEU A 57 -1.24 3.34 -8.07
CA LEU A 57 -1.76 3.19 -6.71
C LEU A 57 -3.05 3.98 -6.48
N ALA A 58 -3.31 5.05 -7.25
CA ALA A 58 -4.56 5.82 -7.15
C ALA A 58 -5.79 5.04 -7.62
N ARG A 59 -5.60 3.94 -8.35
CA ARG A 59 -6.69 3.08 -8.85
C ARG A 59 -7.06 1.94 -7.90
N LEU A 60 -6.25 1.69 -6.87
CA LEU A 60 -6.59 0.73 -5.83
C LEU A 60 -7.68 1.33 -4.92
N GLY A 61 -8.43 0.46 -4.24
CA GLY A 61 -9.31 0.88 -3.16
C GLY A 61 -8.50 1.61 -2.08
N ALA A 62 -7.43 0.98 -1.63
CA ALA A 62 -6.39 1.56 -0.79
C ALA A 62 -5.12 0.71 -0.81
N VAL A 63 -4.00 1.30 -0.40
CA VAL A 63 -2.76 0.62 -0.05
C VAL A 63 -2.78 0.37 1.45
N VAL A 64 -2.82 -0.90 1.86
CA VAL A 64 -2.59 -1.31 3.25
C VAL A 64 -1.09 -1.46 3.43
N VAL A 65 -0.48 -0.54 4.20
CA VAL A 65 0.96 -0.59 4.47
C VAL A 65 1.30 -1.72 5.42
N LYS A 66 2.56 -2.15 5.41
CA LYS A 66 3.08 -3.13 6.37
C LYS A 66 2.79 -2.67 7.81
N SER A 67 2.30 -3.60 8.66
CA SER A 67 1.95 -3.28 10.04
C SER A 67 3.08 -2.58 10.79
N LEU A 68 2.76 -1.43 11.39
CA LEU A 68 3.65 -0.56 12.16
C LEU A 68 3.45 -0.80 13.67
N SER A 69 4.54 -0.87 14.43
CA SER A 69 4.52 -0.68 15.88
C SER A 69 4.73 0.79 16.22
N ALA A 70 4.45 1.19 17.46
CA ALA A 70 4.72 2.55 17.92
C ALA A 70 6.21 2.94 17.70
N ASP A 71 7.12 2.04 18.10
CA ASP A 71 8.57 2.23 18.02
C ASP A 71 9.20 1.38 16.90
N PRO A 72 10.44 1.68 16.46
CA PRO A 72 11.16 0.88 15.47
C PRO A 72 11.32 -0.58 15.91
N TRP A 73 11.17 -1.49 14.96
CA TRP A 73 11.27 -2.93 15.21
C TRP A 73 12.17 -3.61 14.17
N PRO A 74 13.20 -4.36 14.60
CA PRO A 74 14.20 -4.92 13.68
C PRO A 74 13.67 -6.11 12.85
N GLY A 75 12.64 -6.79 13.34
CA GLY A 75 12.15 -8.05 12.81
C GLY A 75 13.05 -9.24 13.13
N ASN A 76 12.73 -10.39 12.53
CA ASN A 76 13.42 -11.65 12.79
C ASN A 76 14.79 -11.70 12.08
N PRO A 77 15.75 -12.55 12.51
CA PRO A 77 16.97 -12.79 11.75
C PRO A 77 16.68 -13.42 10.37
N ALA A 78 17.62 -13.26 9.43
CA ALA A 78 17.56 -13.98 8.15
C ALA A 78 17.88 -15.48 8.34
N PRO A 79 17.35 -16.38 7.50
CA PRO A 79 16.48 -16.15 6.33
C PRO A 79 15.01 -15.88 6.72
N ARG A 80 14.34 -14.98 5.98
CA ARG A 80 12.97 -14.52 6.29
C ARG A 80 11.91 -15.00 5.31
N VAL A 81 12.29 -15.56 4.17
CA VAL A 81 11.37 -15.99 3.10
C VAL A 81 11.84 -17.31 2.51
N HIS A 82 10.89 -18.17 2.17
CA HIS A 82 11.16 -19.43 1.51
C HIS A 82 10.06 -19.74 0.47
N PRO A 83 10.40 -19.99 -0.81
CA PRO A 83 9.41 -20.35 -1.82
C PRO A 83 8.90 -21.78 -1.60
N THR A 84 7.66 -22.04 -2.01
CA THR A 84 7.02 -23.36 -2.01
C THR A 84 6.35 -23.56 -3.37
N PRO A 85 5.99 -24.79 -3.79
CA PRO A 85 5.38 -25.02 -5.10
C PRO A 85 4.12 -24.19 -5.39
N ALA A 86 3.38 -23.79 -4.37
CA ALA A 86 2.12 -23.05 -4.50
C ALA A 86 2.14 -21.68 -3.79
N GLY A 87 3.31 -21.13 -3.48
CA GLY A 87 3.40 -19.83 -2.78
C GLY A 87 4.71 -19.64 -2.04
N MET A 88 4.67 -19.03 -0.87
CA MET A 88 5.85 -18.81 -0.03
C MET A 88 5.51 -18.81 1.46
N ILE A 89 6.50 -19.16 2.28
CA ILE A 89 6.47 -18.99 3.73
C ILE A 89 7.33 -17.76 4.06
N ASN A 90 6.89 -16.96 5.04
CA ASN A 90 7.67 -15.84 5.55
C ASN A 90 7.75 -15.85 7.08
N SER A 91 8.86 -15.32 7.59
CA SER A 91 9.12 -15.04 9.00
C SER A 91 9.84 -13.71 9.09
N VAL A 92 9.21 -12.63 8.57
CA VAL A 92 9.81 -11.28 8.57
C VAL A 92 9.91 -10.71 9.99
N GLY A 93 8.98 -11.09 10.87
CA GLY A 93 8.94 -10.63 12.26
C GLY A 93 8.48 -9.18 12.42
N LEU A 94 7.64 -8.67 11.51
CA LEU A 94 7.03 -7.33 11.61
C LEU A 94 8.06 -6.18 11.63
N GLN A 95 9.18 -6.34 10.93
CA GLN A 95 10.17 -5.27 10.76
C GLN A 95 9.50 -3.97 10.29
N GLY A 96 9.84 -2.86 10.93
CA GLY A 96 9.33 -1.55 10.55
C GLY A 96 10.04 -0.38 11.23
N PRO A 97 9.91 0.84 10.67
CA PRO A 97 10.57 2.04 11.17
C PRO A 97 9.89 2.66 12.41
N GLY A 98 8.72 2.18 12.80
CA GLY A 98 7.86 2.81 13.80
C GLY A 98 6.95 3.90 13.18
N VAL A 99 5.84 4.22 13.86
CA VAL A 99 4.82 5.15 13.34
C VAL A 99 5.38 6.55 13.06
N ALA A 100 6.16 7.11 14.00
CA ALA A 100 6.62 8.50 13.89
C ALA A 100 7.51 8.73 12.65
N ARG A 101 8.45 7.81 12.39
CA ARG A 101 9.32 7.89 11.22
C ARG A 101 8.54 7.66 9.93
N TRP A 102 7.64 6.67 9.92
CA TRP A 102 6.80 6.38 8.77
C TRP A 102 5.95 7.59 8.35
N LEU A 103 5.32 8.28 9.31
CA LEU A 103 4.54 9.50 9.05
C LEU A 103 5.39 10.61 8.42
N ALA A 104 6.65 10.75 8.86
CA ALA A 104 7.55 11.81 8.40
C ALA A 104 8.20 11.52 7.04
N GLU A 105 8.55 10.25 6.76
CA GLU A 105 9.42 9.89 5.63
C GLU A 105 8.70 9.10 4.53
N ASP A 106 7.89 8.11 4.89
CA ASP A 106 7.34 7.12 3.94
C ASP A 106 5.92 7.47 3.48
N LEU A 107 5.09 8.03 4.37
CA LEU A 107 3.72 8.40 4.05
C LEU A 107 3.62 9.53 3.01
N PRO A 108 4.39 10.64 3.08
CA PRO A 108 4.26 11.73 2.11
C PRO A 108 4.44 11.31 0.64
N PRO A 109 5.49 10.55 0.24
CA PRO A 109 5.62 10.11 -1.15
C PRO A 109 4.52 9.12 -1.55
N LEU A 110 4.01 8.29 -0.63
CA LEU A 110 2.87 7.42 -0.90
C LEU A 110 1.60 8.23 -1.20
N LEU A 111 1.28 9.24 -0.40
CA LEU A 111 0.13 10.11 -0.65
C LEU A 111 0.27 10.91 -1.94
N ALA A 112 1.49 11.31 -2.31
CA ALA A 112 1.76 11.99 -3.58
C ALA A 112 1.39 11.15 -4.82
N THR A 113 1.26 9.83 -4.69
CA THR A 113 0.74 8.96 -5.77
C THR A 113 -0.77 9.05 -5.97
N GLY A 114 -1.51 9.71 -5.06
CA GLY A 114 -2.97 9.73 -5.03
C GLY A 114 -3.60 8.49 -4.37
N ALA A 115 -2.79 7.64 -3.75
CA ALA A 115 -3.26 6.48 -3.01
C ALA A 115 -4.07 6.89 -1.76
N ARG A 116 -5.14 6.13 -1.49
CA ARG A 116 -5.73 6.05 -0.15
C ARG A 116 -4.93 5.05 0.66
N VAL A 117 -4.66 5.34 1.92
CA VAL A 117 -3.79 4.51 2.76
C VAL A 117 -4.57 3.94 3.94
N VAL A 118 -4.37 2.66 4.20
CA VAL A 118 -4.77 2.02 5.46
C VAL A 118 -3.52 1.74 6.27
N ALA A 119 -3.42 2.33 7.46
CA ALA A 119 -2.31 2.11 8.37
C ALA A 119 -2.58 0.83 9.18
N SER A 120 -1.91 -0.26 8.83
CA SER A 120 -1.92 -1.46 9.65
C SER A 120 -1.04 -1.23 10.88
N ILE A 121 -1.52 -1.61 12.07
CA ILE A 121 -0.77 -1.53 13.34
C ILE A 121 -0.68 -2.88 14.02
N TRP A 122 0.38 -3.09 14.78
CA TRP A 122 0.57 -4.27 15.61
C TRP A 122 1.20 -3.92 16.95
N GLY A 123 1.03 -4.82 17.93
CA GLY A 123 1.60 -4.71 19.27
C GLY A 123 1.69 -6.10 19.93
N ARG A 124 2.36 -6.20 21.07
CA ARG A 124 2.37 -7.42 21.90
C ARG A 124 1.42 -7.34 23.09
N THR A 125 1.08 -6.12 23.49
CA THR A 125 0.16 -5.78 24.58
C THR A 125 -0.90 -4.81 24.07
N VAL A 126 -2.00 -4.66 24.81
CA VAL A 126 -3.01 -3.62 24.50
C VAL A 126 -2.40 -2.22 24.49
N ASP A 127 -1.44 -1.95 25.37
CA ASP A 127 -0.75 -0.66 25.44
C ASP A 127 0.07 -0.38 24.16
N ASP A 128 0.74 -1.39 23.58
CA ASP A 128 1.46 -1.24 22.32
C ASP A 128 0.51 -0.77 21.19
N TYR A 129 -0.67 -1.39 21.10
CA TYR A 129 -1.69 -1.00 20.12
C TYR A 129 -2.21 0.42 20.40
N ALA A 130 -2.49 0.75 21.67
CA ALA A 130 -2.97 2.07 22.06
C ALA A 130 -1.95 3.16 21.70
N ARG A 131 -0.66 2.93 21.95
CA ARG A 131 0.44 3.84 21.59
C ARG A 131 0.56 4.02 20.07
N ALA A 132 0.49 2.94 19.30
CA ALA A 132 0.55 3.01 17.84
C ALA A 132 -0.66 3.77 17.27
N ALA A 133 -1.87 3.49 17.76
CA ALA A 133 -3.09 4.19 17.35
C ALA A 133 -3.05 5.68 17.72
N ALA A 134 -2.60 6.02 18.94
CA ALA A 134 -2.47 7.40 19.38
C ALA A 134 -1.47 8.19 18.53
N ALA A 135 -0.35 7.57 18.13
CA ALA A 135 0.62 8.19 17.24
C ALA A 135 0.05 8.47 15.82
N LEU A 136 -0.94 7.70 15.38
CA LEU A 136 -1.65 7.91 14.11
C LEU A 136 -2.80 8.93 14.22
N ALA A 137 -3.15 9.43 15.41
CA ALA A 137 -4.27 10.36 15.58
C ALA A 137 -4.09 11.69 14.83
N GLN A 138 -2.85 12.03 14.46
CA GLN A 138 -2.50 13.22 13.68
C GLN A 138 -2.18 12.90 12.21
N ALA A 139 -2.48 11.68 11.76
CA ALA A 139 -2.30 11.32 10.37
C ALA A 139 -3.22 12.17 9.46
N PRO A 140 -2.74 12.59 8.28
CA PRO A 140 -3.55 13.36 7.34
C PRO A 140 -4.67 12.52 6.73
N ASP A 141 -5.69 13.18 6.15
CA ASP A 141 -6.88 12.56 5.54
C ASP A 141 -6.61 11.47 4.49
N GLY A 142 -5.39 11.42 3.94
CA GLY A 142 -4.96 10.35 3.05
C GLY A 142 -4.85 8.97 3.73
N VAL A 143 -4.73 8.93 5.06
CA VAL A 143 -4.85 7.72 5.88
C VAL A 143 -6.31 7.55 6.24
N VAL A 144 -7.02 6.71 5.49
CA VAL A 144 -8.48 6.60 5.55
C VAL A 144 -8.98 5.60 6.60
N ALA A 145 -8.08 4.73 7.09
CA ALA A 145 -8.41 3.77 8.13
C ALA A 145 -7.16 3.27 8.88
N VAL A 146 -7.40 2.73 10.07
CA VAL A 146 -6.43 1.92 10.82
C VAL A 146 -6.88 0.46 10.76
N GLU A 147 -5.98 -0.44 10.40
CA GLU A 147 -6.18 -1.89 10.48
C GLU A 147 -5.45 -2.42 11.72
N VAL A 148 -6.17 -3.07 12.64
CA VAL A 148 -5.57 -3.66 13.83
C VAL A 148 -5.18 -5.11 13.53
N ASN A 149 -3.89 -5.37 13.39
CA ASN A 149 -3.38 -6.71 13.16
C ASN A 149 -3.29 -7.50 14.48
N VAL A 150 -4.33 -8.28 14.78
CA VAL A 150 -4.43 -9.18 15.94
C VAL A 150 -4.07 -10.63 15.63
N SER A 151 -3.41 -10.88 14.50
CA SER A 151 -3.03 -12.25 14.09
C SER A 151 -1.80 -12.79 14.83
N CYS A 152 -1.01 -11.89 15.42
CA CYS A 152 0.12 -12.27 16.26
C CYS A 152 -0.41 -12.73 17.63
N PRO A 153 0.16 -13.77 18.24
CA PRO A 153 -0.27 -14.17 19.57
C PRO A 153 0.02 -12.99 20.52
N ASN A 154 -1.04 -12.37 21.04
CA ASN A 154 -0.91 -11.46 22.18
C ASN A 154 -0.21 -12.26 23.29
N LEU A 155 0.91 -11.74 23.80
CA LEU A 155 1.77 -12.45 24.76
C LEU A 155 1.49 -12.03 26.21
N GLU A 156 0.32 -11.43 26.47
CA GLU A 156 -0.22 -11.27 27.82
C GLU A 156 -0.94 -12.55 28.29
#